data_AF-A0A531LMT7-F1
#
_entry.id   AF-A0A531LMT7-F1
#
_cell.length_a   1.000
_cell.length_b   1.000
_cell.length_c   1.000
_cell.angle_alpha   90.00
_cell.angle_beta   90.00
_cell.angle_gamma   90.00
#
_symmetry.space_group_name_H-M   'P 1'
#
loop_
_entity.id
_entity.type
_entity.pdbx_description
1 polymer ?
#
loop_
_entity_poly.entity_id
_entity_poly.type
_entity_poly.pdbx_seq_one_letter_code
_entity_poly.pdbx_strand_id
1 'polypeptide(L)'
;LGIDAWKERVLRLWPHAEAFTSQIDSFDQLSLARYGHHTMKFPVGRRLAVIGDAAHSTSPQLGQGANMALLDAAALSHALARADGVEAALETYARARRWHVRTFQALSLA
;
A
#
# COMPACT_ATOMS: atom_id res chain seq x y z
N LEU A 1 -22.43 -22.11 -4.79
CA LEU A 1 -22.34 -20.80 -4.09
C LEU A 1 -22.29 -21.09 -2.60
N GLY A 2 -21.60 -20.28 -1.80
CA GLY A 2 -21.41 -20.56 -0.36
C GLY A 2 -19.99 -21.00 -0.01
N ILE A 3 -19.75 -21.18 1.30
CA ILE A 3 -18.41 -21.39 1.86
C ILE A 3 -17.78 -22.70 1.34
N ASP A 4 -18.54 -23.79 1.23
CA ASP A 4 -18.02 -25.09 0.77
C ASP A 4 -17.54 -25.06 -0.68
N ALA A 5 -18.34 -24.44 -1.57
CA ALA A 5 -17.95 -24.26 -2.98
C ALA A 5 -16.70 -23.38 -3.12
N TRP A 6 -16.50 -22.42 -2.20
CA TRP A 6 -15.28 -21.64 -2.14
C TRP A 6 -14.09 -22.47 -1.64
N LYS A 7 -14.25 -23.27 -0.56
CA LYS A 7 -13.21 -24.18 -0.05
C LYS A 7 -12.75 -25.16 -1.12
N GLU A 8 -13.68 -25.81 -1.83
CA GLU A 8 -13.35 -26.72 -2.93
C GLU A 8 -12.50 -26.04 -4.00
N ARG A 9 -12.80 -24.78 -4.33
CA ARG A 9 -12.04 -24.02 -5.33
C ARG A 9 -10.64 -23.67 -4.84
N VAL A 10 -10.48 -23.33 -3.55
CA VAL A 10 -9.16 -23.12 -2.93
C VAL A 10 -8.35 -24.40 -2.96
N LEU A 11 -8.93 -25.54 -2.56
CA LEU A 11 -8.25 -26.83 -2.53
C LEU A 11 -7.84 -27.34 -3.91
N ARG A 12 -8.61 -27.03 -4.96
CA ARG A 12 -8.18 -27.30 -6.35
C ARG A 12 -6.93 -26.54 -6.77
N LEU A 13 -6.72 -25.33 -6.23
CA LEU A 13 -5.54 -24.51 -6.53
C LEU A 13 -4.36 -24.87 -5.63
N TRP A 14 -4.64 -25.15 -4.35
CA TRP A 14 -3.64 -25.44 -3.35
C TRP A 14 -4.15 -26.49 -2.34
N PRO A 15 -3.90 -27.79 -2.60
CA PRO A 15 -4.43 -28.87 -1.77
C PRO A 15 -3.99 -28.81 -0.31
N HIS A 16 -2.76 -28.37 -0.04
CA HIS A 16 -2.25 -28.23 1.33
C HIS A 16 -2.96 -27.14 2.16
N ALA A 17 -3.84 -26.35 1.55
CA ALA A 17 -4.64 -25.36 2.26
C ALA A 17 -5.73 -25.98 3.15
N GLU A 18 -6.02 -27.28 3.03
CA GLU A 18 -7.07 -28.00 3.78
C GLU A 18 -6.96 -27.83 5.30
N ALA A 19 -5.73 -27.89 5.81
CA ALA A 19 -5.46 -27.67 7.24
C ALA A 19 -5.96 -26.29 7.73
N PHE A 20 -6.07 -25.30 6.85
CA PHE A 20 -6.57 -23.96 7.17
C PHE A 20 -8.04 -23.79 6.81
N THR A 21 -8.49 -24.29 5.65
CA THR A 21 -9.87 -24.11 5.19
C THR A 21 -10.88 -24.96 5.95
N SER A 22 -10.45 -26.07 6.54
CA SER A 22 -11.28 -26.89 7.44
C SER A 22 -11.72 -26.15 8.71
N GLN A 23 -11.03 -25.08 9.09
CA GLN A 23 -11.32 -24.29 10.30
C GLN A 23 -12.33 -23.16 10.08
N ILE A 24 -12.84 -22.97 8.85
CA ILE A 24 -13.71 -21.84 8.47
C ILE A 24 -15.11 -22.38 8.16
N ASP A 25 -16.06 -22.25 9.08
CA ASP A 25 -17.44 -22.73 8.94
C ASP A 25 -18.39 -21.68 8.35
N SER A 26 -18.04 -20.39 8.41
CA SER A 26 -18.85 -19.28 7.89
C SER A 26 -18.00 -18.18 7.26
N PHE A 27 -18.57 -17.47 6.29
CA PHE A 27 -17.98 -16.22 5.78
C PHE A 27 -17.87 -15.13 6.86
N ASP A 28 -18.66 -15.19 7.93
CA ASP A 28 -18.57 -14.25 9.05
C ASP A 28 -17.28 -14.41 9.86
N GLN A 29 -16.63 -15.58 9.78
CA GLN A 29 -15.31 -15.81 10.37
C GLN A 29 -14.18 -15.22 9.50
N LEU A 30 -14.49 -14.79 8.26
CA LEU A 30 -13.53 -14.16 7.38
C LEU A 30 -13.65 -12.64 7.49
N SER A 31 -12.51 -12.00 7.78
CA SER A 31 -12.40 -10.55 7.64
C SER A 31 -12.43 -10.18 6.16
N LEU A 32 -13.54 -9.60 5.71
CA LEU A 32 -13.60 -8.94 4.40
C LEU A 32 -12.58 -7.80 4.39
N ALA A 33 -11.51 -7.98 3.61
CA ALA A 33 -10.55 -6.93 3.37
C ALA A 33 -11.25 -5.78 2.63
N ARG A 34 -11.58 -4.71 3.36
CA ARG A 34 -12.06 -3.46 2.77
C ARG A 34 -10.85 -2.63 2.37
N TYR A 35 -10.61 -2.53 1.06
CA TYR A 35 -9.52 -1.73 0.53
C TYR A 35 -9.98 -0.28 0.37
N GLY A 36 -9.38 0.62 1.16
CA GLY A 36 -9.52 2.05 0.96
C GLY A 36 -8.44 2.54 0.00
N HIS A 37 -8.84 3.22 -1.08
CA HIS A 37 -7.89 3.94 -1.92
C HIS A 37 -7.80 5.38 -1.42
N HIS A 38 -6.64 5.79 -0.90
CA HIS A 38 -6.43 7.16 -0.46
C HIS A 38 -4.99 7.59 -0.71
N THR A 39 -4.82 8.80 -1.25
CA THR A 39 -3.51 9.44 -1.41
C THR A 39 -3.53 10.80 -0.73
N MET A 40 -2.64 11.01 0.22
CA MET A 40 -2.46 12.28 0.90
C MET A 40 -1.92 13.32 -0.07
N LYS A 41 -2.61 14.46 -0.18
CA LYS A 41 -2.17 15.59 -1.02
C LYS A 41 -0.87 16.24 -0.50
N PHE A 42 -0.63 16.15 0.81
CA PHE A 42 0.52 16.73 1.49
C PHE A 42 1.06 15.73 2.53
N PRO A 43 2.07 14.90 2.18
CA PRO A 43 2.60 13.86 3.07
C PRO A 43 3.64 14.41 4.08
N VAL A 44 3.59 15.71 4.40
CA VAL A 44 4.54 16.38 5.30
C VAL A 44 3.83 17.36 6.22
N GLY A 45 4.35 17.50 7.43
CA GLY A 45 3.99 18.51 8.42
C GLY A 45 5.23 19.06 9.13
N ARG A 46 5.05 19.86 10.18
CA ARG A 46 6.17 20.40 10.95
C ARG A 46 6.95 19.25 11.60
N ARG A 47 8.14 18.94 11.06
CA ARG A 47 9.00 17.83 11.50
C ARG A 47 8.31 16.46 11.43
N LEU A 48 7.42 16.28 10.47
CA LEU A 48 6.70 15.04 10.24
C LEU A 48 6.72 14.71 8.75
N ALA A 49 7.03 13.46 8.41
CA ALA A 49 6.84 12.88 7.09
C ALA A 49 5.94 11.65 7.23
N VAL A 50 5.01 11.49 6.30
CA VAL A 50 4.19 10.29 6.15
C VAL A 50 4.66 9.57 4.89
N ILE A 51 4.87 8.26 4.99
CA ILE A 51 5.39 7.40 3.92
C ILE A 51 4.59 6.10 3.83
N GLY A 52 4.68 5.39 2.70
CA GLY A 52 4.04 4.10 2.49
C GLY A 52 2.52 4.19 2.51
N ASP A 53 1.85 3.12 2.93
CA ASP A 53 0.39 3.00 2.88
C ASP A 53 -0.34 4.11 3.68
N ALA A 54 0.30 4.66 4.71
CA ALA A 54 -0.23 5.80 5.45
C ALA A 54 -0.32 7.08 4.60
N ALA A 55 0.56 7.23 3.61
CA ALA A 55 0.53 8.34 2.66
C ALA A 55 -0.23 8.00 1.37
N HIS A 56 -0.21 6.74 0.93
CA HIS A 56 -0.88 6.26 -0.27
C HIS A 56 -1.39 4.82 -0.09
N SER A 57 -2.56 4.67 0.50
CA SER A 57 -3.24 3.37 0.52
C SER A 57 -3.73 3.08 -0.90
N THR A 58 -3.14 2.10 -1.57
CA THR A 58 -3.58 1.59 -2.87
C THR A 58 -4.14 0.18 -2.70
N SER A 59 -5.13 -0.19 -3.52
CA SER A 59 -5.62 -1.57 -3.59
C SER A 59 -4.44 -2.52 -3.79
N PRO A 60 -4.44 -3.77 -3.25
CA PRO A 60 -3.32 -4.70 -3.36
C PRO A 60 -3.21 -5.23 -4.80
N GLN A 61 -2.81 -4.36 -5.71
CA GLN A 61 -2.29 -4.70 -7.02
C GLN A 61 -0.86 -5.18 -6.80
N LEU A 62 -0.73 -6.46 -6.45
CA LEU A 62 0.49 -7.26 -6.60
C LEU A 62 1.81 -6.58 -6.15
N GLY A 63 1.85 -6.04 -4.93
CA GLY A 63 3.09 -5.51 -4.33
C GLY A 63 3.45 -4.05 -4.66
N GLN A 64 2.58 -3.31 -5.35
CA GLN A 64 2.83 -1.89 -5.64
C GLN A 64 2.94 -1.01 -4.38
N GLY A 65 2.18 -1.29 -3.31
CA GLY A 65 2.30 -0.56 -2.04
C GLY A 65 3.70 -0.65 -1.42
N ALA A 66 4.30 -1.85 -1.44
CA ALA A 66 5.65 -2.07 -0.94
C ALA A 66 6.71 -1.30 -1.76
N ASN A 67 6.62 -1.35 -3.09
CA ASN A 67 7.52 -0.59 -3.96
C ASN A 67 7.39 0.92 -3.73
N MET A 68 6.15 1.41 -3.58
CA MET A 68 5.90 2.83 -3.35
C MET A 68 6.40 3.31 -1.98
N ALA A 69 6.35 2.46 -0.95
CA ALA A 69 6.93 2.71 0.36
C ALA A 69 8.47 2.76 0.33
N LEU A 70 9.11 1.87 -0.43
CA LEU A 70 10.56 1.90 -0.63
C LEU A 70 11.01 3.18 -1.35
N LEU A 71 10.26 3.61 -2.37
CA LEU A 71 10.51 4.85 -3.09
C LEU A 71 10.32 6.08 -2.19
N ASP A 72 9.35 6.07 -1.27
CA ASP A 72 9.22 7.11 -0.24
C ASP A 72 10.45 7.17 0.65
N ALA A 73 10.87 6.04 1.20
CA ALA A 73 12.00 5.96 2.11
C ALA A 73 13.28 6.47 1.44
N ALA A 74 13.53 6.06 0.19
CA ALA A 74 14.67 6.52 -0.59
C ALA A 74 14.62 8.03 -0.86
N ALA A 75 13.45 8.56 -1.26
CA ALA A 75 13.30 9.99 -1.53
C ALA A 75 13.47 10.84 -0.26
N LEU A 76 12.90 10.41 0.86
CA LEU A 76 13.02 11.10 2.15
C LEU A 76 14.47 11.07 2.64
N SER A 77 15.13 9.90 2.59
CA SER A 77 16.54 9.77 2.96
C SER A 77 17.44 10.67 2.11
N HIS A 78 17.19 10.72 0.79
CA HIS A 78 17.96 11.57 -0.13
C HIS A 78 17.77 13.06 0.18
N ALA A 79 16.54 13.48 0.48
CA ALA A 79 16.25 14.86 0.84
C ALA A 79 16.90 15.27 2.17
N LEU A 80 16.83 14.40 3.18
CA LEU A 80 17.47 14.62 4.49
C LEU A 80 19.00 14.72 4.38
N ALA A 81 19.62 13.93 3.51
CA ALA A 81 21.07 13.92 3.34
C ALA A 81 21.63 15.16 2.62
N ARG A 82 20.79 15.93 1.91
CA ARG A 82 21.24 16.99 0.99
C ARG A 82 20.72 18.39 1.31
N ALA A 83 19.73 18.51 2.19
CA ALA A 83 19.14 19.78 2.54
C ALA A 83 19.75 20.34 3.82
N ASP A 84 19.83 21.67 3.89
CA ASP A 84 20.30 22.39 5.07
C ASP A 84 19.18 22.50 6.12
N GLY A 85 18.84 21.36 6.73
CA GLY A 85 17.86 21.25 7.80
C GLY A 85 16.60 20.46 7.44
N VAL A 86 15.87 20.07 8.49
CA VAL A 86 14.69 19.17 8.39
C VAL A 86 13.58 19.82 7.58
N GLU A 87 13.32 21.10 7.79
CA GLU A 87 12.26 21.83 7.11
C GLU A 87 12.50 21.87 5.58
N ALA A 88 13.72 22.19 5.15
CA ALA A 88 14.11 22.19 3.73
C ALA A 88 14.11 20.77 3.11
N ALA A 89 14.48 19.74 3.89
CA ALA A 89 14.40 18.35 3.47
C ALA A 89 12.96 17.91 3.21
N LEU A 90 12.04 18.24 4.12
CA LEU A 90 10.62 17.88 3.99
C LEU A 90 9.96 18.55 2.78
N GLU A 91 10.29 19.81 2.47
CA GLU A 91 9.82 20.47 1.25
C GLU A 91 10.32 19.77 -0.02
N THR A 92 11.59 19.37 -0.02
CA THR A 92 12.21 18.66 -1.13
C THR A 92 11.57 17.29 -1.34
N TYR A 93 11.35 16.54 -0.26
CA TYR A 93 10.64 15.26 -0.29
C TYR A 93 9.19 15.42 -0.80
N ALA A 94 8.45 16.42 -0.30
CA ALA A 94 7.08 16.67 -0.72
C ALA A 94 6.97 17.01 -2.22
N ARG A 95 7.94 17.77 -2.75
CA ARG A 95 8.04 18.05 -4.20
C ARG A 95 8.30 16.80 -5.02
N ALA A 96 9.22 15.93 -4.58
CA ALA A 96 9.51 14.68 -5.28
C ALA A 96 8.29 13.76 -5.36
N ARG A 97 7.52 13.66 -4.27
CA ARG A 97 6.32 12.80 -4.23
C ARG A 97 5.13 13.31 -5.04
N ARG A 98 4.99 14.62 -5.23
CA ARG A 98 3.97 15.19 -6.15
C ARG A 98 4.12 14.70 -7.59
N TRP A 99 5.35 14.53 -8.05
CA TRP A 99 5.63 13.98 -9.38
C TRP A 99 5.32 12.49 -9.45
N HIS A 100 5.69 11.73 -8.42
CA HIS A 100 5.45 10.30 -8.35
C HIS A 100 3.96 9.93 -8.37
N VAL A 101 3.13 10.63 -7.58
CA VAL A 101 1.67 10.43 -7.56
C VAL A 101 1.04 10.74 -8.92
N ARG A 102 1.49 11.82 -9.58
CA ARG A 102 1.00 12.18 -10.92
C ARG A 102 1.34 11.12 -11.96
N THR A 103 2.57 10.61 -11.95
CA THR A 103 2.99 9.55 -12.89
C THR A 103 2.24 8.25 -12.63
N PHE A 104 2.05 7.87 -11.36
CA PHE A 104 1.36 6.63 -11.00
C PHE A 104 -0.15 6.68 -11.29
N GLN A 105 -0.80 7.83 -11.02
CA GLN A 105 -2.20 8.05 -11.40
C GLN A 105 -2.40 8.03 -12.92
N ALA A 106 -1.47 8.62 -13.69
CA ALA A 106 -1.52 8.58 -15.15
C ALA A 106 -1.41 7.15 -15.69
N LEU A 107 -0.57 6.31 -15.07
CA LEU A 107 -0.38 4.91 -15.45
C LEU A 107 -1.53 3.98 -15.00
N SER A 108 -2.26 4.35 -13.95
CA SER A 108 -3.39 3.55 -13.43
C SER A 108 -4.74 3.85 -14.13
N LEU A 109 -4.77 4.85 -15.01
CA LEU A 109 -5.92 5.23 -15.84
C LEU A 109 -5.89 4.62 -17.25
N ALA A 110 -4.89 3.80 -17.56
CA ALA A 110 -4.74 3.04 -18.80
C ALA A 110 -5.08 1.56 -18.56
#